data_AF-A0A957XW77-F1
#
_entry.id   AF-A0A957XW77-F1
#
_cell.length_a   1.000
_cell.length_b   1.000
_cell.length_c   1.000
_cell.angle_alpha   90.00
_cell.angle_beta   90.00
_cell.angle_gamma   90.00
#
_symmetry.space_group_name_H-M   'P 1'
#
loop_
_entity.id
_entity.type
_entity.pdbx_description
1 polymer ?
#
loop_
_entity_poly.entity_id
_entity_poly.type
_entity_poly.pdbx_seq_one_letter_code
_entity_poly.pdbx_strand_id
1 'polypeptide(L)'
;TEYELLLYRVQEDFPDVVGSTLRLYGTSALTAIVEGSLHLRNGLEVRVVEIVDFKVGSIRHYSYTVFRGEEKVRWYDPQPHADNPDLASTFPHHRHEPPDIKHNRKPAPGISFTGPNLPTLIADCLALEKE
;
A
#
# COMPACT_ATOMS: atom_id res chain seq x y z
N THR A 1 -1.79 -12.49 -14.70
CA THR A 1 -1.21 -11.27 -15.35
C THR A 1 0.15 -10.96 -14.75
N GLU A 2 0.92 -9.99 -15.27
CA GLU A 2 2.18 -9.55 -14.64
C GLU A 2 1.96 -9.08 -13.19
N TYR A 3 0.85 -8.37 -12.94
CA TYR A 3 0.43 -7.96 -11.60
C TYR A 3 0.21 -9.15 -10.65
N GLU A 4 -0.49 -10.18 -11.13
CA GLU A 4 -0.75 -11.39 -10.36
C GLU A 4 0.55 -12.16 -10.06
N LEU A 5 1.50 -12.20 -11.01
CA LEU A 5 2.82 -12.80 -10.79
C LEU A 5 3.58 -12.06 -9.69
N LEU A 6 3.55 -10.71 -9.68
CA LEU A 6 4.14 -9.90 -8.61
C LEU A 6 3.57 -10.29 -7.23
N LEU A 7 2.25 -10.51 -7.13
CA LEU A 7 1.62 -10.88 -5.85
C LEU A 7 2.09 -12.24 -5.35
N TYR A 8 2.13 -13.25 -6.22
CA TYR A 8 2.53 -14.60 -5.83
C TYR A 8 4.03 -14.74 -5.63
N ARG A 9 4.83 -13.86 -6.21
CA ARG A 9 6.29 -13.81 -6.03
C ARG A 9 6.74 -12.80 -4.98
N VAL A 10 5.83 -12.12 -4.29
CA VAL A 10 6.19 -11.06 -3.33
C VAL A 10 7.17 -11.54 -2.25
N GLN A 11 7.08 -12.80 -1.81
CA GLN A 11 8.02 -13.34 -0.82
C GLN A 11 9.37 -13.77 -1.43
N GLU A 12 9.39 -14.09 -2.73
CA GLU A 12 10.62 -14.41 -3.47
C GLU A 12 11.40 -13.15 -3.81
N ASP A 13 10.68 -12.12 -4.26
CA ASP A 13 11.26 -10.86 -4.76
C ASP A 13 11.59 -9.88 -3.62
N PHE A 14 10.95 -10.02 -2.44
CA PHE A 14 11.20 -9.19 -1.27
C PHE A 14 11.53 -10.04 -0.03
N PRO A 15 12.82 -10.35 0.23
CA PRO A 15 13.25 -11.23 1.33
C PRO A 15 12.87 -10.76 2.75
N ASP A 16 12.52 -9.48 2.90
CA ASP A 16 12.05 -8.92 4.17
C ASP A 16 10.54 -9.14 4.41
N VAL A 17 9.81 -9.65 3.41
CA VAL A 17 8.43 -10.12 3.57
C VAL A 17 8.46 -11.56 4.09
N VAL A 18 8.25 -11.70 5.40
CA VAL A 18 8.30 -13.00 6.10
C VAL A 18 6.98 -13.78 6.00
N GLY A 19 5.90 -13.13 5.57
CA GLY A 19 4.61 -13.78 5.31
C GLY A 19 3.74 -12.94 4.39
N SER A 20 2.99 -13.59 3.50
CA SER A 20 1.98 -12.95 2.65
C SER A 20 0.70 -13.75 2.66
N THR A 21 -0.43 -13.07 2.84
CA THR A 21 -1.77 -13.61 2.62
C THR A 21 -2.47 -12.96 1.43
N LEU A 22 -1.73 -12.14 0.66
CA LEU A 22 -2.29 -11.42 -0.48
C LEU A 22 -2.91 -12.39 -1.48
N ARG A 23 -4.15 -12.10 -1.84
CA ARG A 23 -4.91 -12.84 -2.84
C ARG A 23 -5.49 -11.86 -3.84
N LEU A 24 -5.48 -12.27 -5.10
CA LEU A 24 -6.19 -11.59 -6.17
C LEU A 24 -7.41 -12.42 -6.54
N TYR A 25 -8.58 -11.79 -6.58
CA TYR A 25 -9.78 -12.43 -7.11
C TYR A 25 -10.53 -11.47 -8.04
N GLY A 26 -10.97 -12.00 -9.18
CA GLY A 26 -11.76 -11.25 -10.15
C GLY A 26 -13.16 -10.96 -9.60
N THR A 27 -13.61 -9.72 -9.73
CA THR A 27 -15.00 -9.33 -9.46
C THR A 27 -15.80 -9.10 -10.74
N SER A 28 -15.11 -8.88 -11.86
CA SER A 28 -15.69 -8.80 -13.20
C SER A 28 -14.65 -9.22 -14.26
N ALA A 29 -15.02 -9.16 -15.54
CA ALA A 29 -14.09 -9.41 -16.64
C ALA A 29 -12.91 -8.41 -16.70
N LEU A 30 -13.06 -7.22 -16.10
CA LEU A 30 -12.07 -6.14 -16.17
C LEU A 30 -11.53 -5.71 -14.80
N THR A 31 -12.10 -6.20 -13.71
CA THR A 31 -11.76 -5.75 -12.35
C THR A 31 -11.40 -6.93 -11.48
N ALA A 32 -10.31 -6.79 -10.74
CA ALA A 32 -9.97 -7.69 -9.65
C ALA A 32 -9.77 -6.89 -8.36
N ILE A 33 -9.98 -7.57 -7.24
CA ILE A 33 -9.63 -7.06 -5.91
C ILE A 33 -8.38 -7.81 -5.47
N VAL A 34 -7.43 -7.05 -4.93
CA VAL A 34 -6.29 -7.58 -4.18
C VAL A 34 -6.55 -7.28 -2.72
N GLU A 35 -6.55 -8.31 -1.88
CA GLU A 35 -6.70 -8.13 -0.44
C GLU A 35 -5.81 -9.08 0.35
N GLY A 36 -5.47 -8.68 1.57
CA GLY A 36 -4.77 -9.51 2.53
C GLY A 36 -3.77 -8.69 3.34
N SER A 37 -2.74 -9.37 3.84
CA SER A 37 -1.68 -8.73 4.61
C SER A 37 -0.30 -9.24 4.22
N LEU A 38 0.67 -8.34 4.33
CA LEU A 38 2.10 -8.64 4.32
C LEU A 38 2.63 -8.52 5.74
N HIS A 39 3.42 -9.50 6.17
CA HIS A 39 4.16 -9.45 7.42
C HIS A 39 5.63 -9.18 7.10
N LEU A 40 6.15 -8.09 7.66
CA LEU A 40 7.52 -7.63 7.41
C LEU A 40 8.44 -8.05 8.55
N ARG A 41 9.72 -8.25 8.23
CA ARG A 41 10.76 -8.67 9.17
C ARG A 41 10.92 -7.72 10.37
N ASN A 42 10.63 -6.43 10.21
CA ASN A 42 10.67 -5.45 11.29
C ASN A 42 9.46 -5.53 12.28
N GLY A 43 8.57 -6.50 12.07
CA GLY A 43 7.41 -6.78 12.91
C GLY A 43 6.17 -5.99 12.53
N LEU A 44 6.15 -5.33 11.38
CA LEU A 44 4.97 -4.62 10.87
C LEU A 44 4.05 -5.56 10.09
N GLU A 45 2.74 -5.37 10.28
CA GLU A 45 1.70 -5.93 9.40
C GLU A 45 1.22 -4.82 8.46
N VAL A 46 1.28 -5.05 7.16
CA VAL A 46 0.72 -4.15 6.14
C VAL A 46 -0.54 -4.81 5.57
N ARG A 47 -1.70 -4.28 5.93
CA ARG A 47 -2.99 -4.68 5.34
C ARG A 47 -3.20 -3.94 4.04
N VAL A 48 -3.49 -4.69 2.99
CA VAL A 48 -3.60 -4.22 1.61
C VAL A 48 -5.01 -4.46 1.11
N VAL A 49 -5.60 -3.42 0.54
CA VAL A 49 -6.80 -3.53 -0.31
C VAL A 49 -6.55 -2.71 -1.56
N GLU A 50 -6.67 -3.32 -2.73
CA GLU A 50 -6.59 -2.64 -4.02
C GLU A 50 -7.72 -3.09 -4.93
N ILE A 51 -8.24 -2.17 -5.72
CA ILE A 51 -9.10 -2.47 -6.87
C ILE A 51 -8.24 -2.25 -8.10
N VAL A 52 -8.01 -3.30 -8.87
CA VAL A 52 -7.13 -3.26 -10.06
C VAL A 52 -7.93 -3.46 -11.34
N ASP A 53 -7.58 -2.71 -12.37
CA ASP A 53 -7.99 -3.00 -13.74
C ASP A 53 -7.14 -4.14 -14.28
N PHE A 54 -7.75 -5.32 -14.47
CA PHE A 54 -7.02 -6.53 -14.79
C PHE A 54 -6.40 -6.50 -16.20
N LYS A 55 -6.98 -5.72 -17.12
CA LYS A 55 -6.50 -5.63 -18.50
C LYS A 55 -5.22 -4.80 -18.60
N VAL A 56 -5.13 -3.75 -17.80
CA VAL A 56 -4.02 -2.76 -17.85
C VAL A 56 -3.05 -2.92 -16.68
N GLY A 57 -3.44 -3.60 -15.61
CA GLY A 57 -2.64 -3.75 -14.39
C GLY A 57 -2.55 -2.47 -13.56
N SER A 58 -3.46 -1.52 -13.78
CA SER A 58 -3.48 -0.24 -13.06
C SER A 58 -4.38 -0.29 -11.84
N ILE A 59 -4.03 0.47 -10.82
CA ILE A 59 -4.80 0.58 -9.58
C ILE A 59 -5.89 1.63 -9.79
N ARG A 60 -7.14 1.26 -9.53
CA ARG A 60 -8.31 2.17 -9.54
C ARG A 60 -8.58 2.75 -8.16
N HIS A 61 -8.28 1.98 -7.13
CA HIS A 61 -8.40 2.39 -5.73
C HIS A 61 -7.44 1.57 -4.87
N TYR A 62 -6.96 2.15 -3.78
CA TYR A 62 -6.21 1.42 -2.78
C TYR A 62 -6.46 1.95 -1.38
N SER A 63 -6.20 1.10 -0.38
CA SER A 63 -6.05 1.45 1.01
C SER A 63 -4.97 0.54 1.62
N TYR A 64 -3.94 1.15 2.20
CA TYR A 64 -2.89 0.43 2.90
C TYR A 64 -2.88 0.84 4.36
N THR A 65 -2.96 -0.12 5.28
CA THR A 65 -2.90 0.17 6.72
C THR A 65 -1.76 -0.60 7.36
N VAL A 66 -0.87 0.11 8.04
CA VAL A 66 0.33 -0.44 8.68
C VAL A 66 0.11 -0.52 10.18
N PHE A 67 0.32 -1.70 10.74
CA PHE A 67 0.21 -1.98 12.15
C PHE A 67 1.54 -2.39 12.77
N ARG A 68 1.75 -1.97 14.02
CA ARG A 68 2.77 -2.50 14.92
C ARG A 68 2.03 -3.16 16.08
N GLY A 69 1.94 -4.49 16.06
CA GLY A 69 1.01 -5.20 16.96
C GLY A 69 -0.43 -4.78 16.66
N GLU A 70 -1.14 -4.26 17.67
CA GLU A 70 -2.52 -3.75 17.50
C GLU A 70 -2.58 -2.26 17.16
N GLU A 71 -1.44 -1.56 17.21
CA GLU A 71 -1.38 -0.12 16.97
C GLU A 71 -1.28 0.20 15.49
N LYS A 72 -2.16 1.09 15.00
CA LYS A 72 -2.05 1.64 13.65
C LYS A 72 -0.99 2.75 13.62
N VAL A 73 0.13 2.48 12.96
CA VAL A 73 1.29 3.39 12.91
C VAL A 73 1.41 4.16 11.60
N ARG A 74 0.78 3.69 10.53
CA ARG A 74 0.71 4.42 9.25
C ARG A 74 -0.50 3.98 8.45
N TRP A 75 -1.06 4.85 7.62
CA TRP A 75 -2.00 4.43 6.58
C TRP A 75 -1.81 5.24 5.31
N TYR A 76 -2.24 4.73 4.16
CA TYR A 76 -2.18 5.39 2.87
C TYR A 76 -3.53 5.29 2.18
N ASP A 77 -3.98 6.39 1.62
CA ASP A 77 -5.18 6.44 0.81
C ASP A 77 -5.08 7.55 -0.25
N PRO A 78 -5.93 7.51 -1.29
CA PRO A 78 -5.95 8.52 -2.34
C PRO A 78 -7.07 9.55 -2.16
N GLN A 79 -7.56 9.82 -0.93
CA GLN A 79 -8.58 10.85 -0.73
C GLN A 79 -8.02 12.22 -1.12
N PRO A 80 -8.63 12.94 -2.09
CA PRO A 80 -8.09 14.22 -2.54
C PRO A 80 -8.13 15.29 -1.44
N HIS A 81 -7.01 15.98 -1.25
CA HIS A 81 -6.85 17.13 -0.36
C HIS A 81 -6.23 18.32 -1.11
N ALA A 82 -6.96 18.85 -2.10
CA ALA A 82 -6.47 19.91 -2.99
C ALA A 82 -6.09 21.21 -2.24
N ASP A 83 -6.72 21.47 -1.10
CA ASP A 83 -6.46 22.65 -0.27
C ASP A 83 -5.20 22.52 0.61
N ASN A 84 -4.54 21.36 0.61
CA ASN A 84 -3.30 21.15 1.35
C ASN A 84 -2.08 21.22 0.41
N PRO A 85 -1.35 22.35 0.36
CA PRO A 85 -0.21 22.52 -0.53
C PRO A 85 0.94 21.56 -0.21
N ASP A 86 1.07 21.10 1.04
CA ASP A 86 2.13 20.18 1.46
C ASP A 86 2.00 18.80 0.80
N LEU A 87 0.82 18.45 0.28
CA LEU A 87 0.55 17.17 -0.39
C LEU A 87 0.59 17.27 -1.93
N ALA A 88 0.81 18.47 -2.47
CA ALA A 88 0.70 18.72 -3.92
C ALA A 88 1.66 17.85 -4.75
N SER A 89 2.85 17.54 -4.22
CA SER A 89 3.87 16.76 -4.91
C SER A 89 3.46 15.32 -5.22
N THR A 90 2.47 14.78 -4.51
CA THR A 90 2.02 13.38 -4.67
C THR A 90 0.51 13.29 -4.85
N PHE A 91 -0.19 14.40 -5.11
CA PHE A 91 -1.65 14.43 -5.21
C PHE A 91 -2.20 13.34 -6.17
N PRO A 92 -3.23 12.57 -5.78
CA PRO A 92 -3.97 12.62 -4.50
C PRO A 92 -3.38 11.73 -3.40
N HIS A 93 -2.26 11.07 -3.67
CA HIS A 93 -1.63 10.06 -2.83
C HIS A 93 -0.96 10.70 -1.62
N HIS A 94 -1.32 10.21 -0.44
CA HIS A 94 -0.69 10.64 0.79
C HIS A 94 -0.69 9.50 1.80
N ARG A 95 0.10 9.68 2.85
CA ARG A 95 0.16 8.81 4.01
C ARG A 95 -0.18 9.57 5.26
N HIS A 96 -0.61 8.84 6.27
CA HIS A 96 -0.94 9.32 7.59
C HIS A 96 0.01 8.68 8.58
N GLU A 97 0.57 9.45 9.51
CA GLU A 97 1.50 8.94 10.53
C GLU A 97 1.33 9.66 11.88
N PRO A 98 1.70 9.05 13.02
CA PRO A 98 1.75 9.72 14.32
C PRO A 98 2.65 10.97 14.31
N PRO A 99 2.45 11.92 15.24
CA PRO A 99 1.33 12.01 16.19
C PRO A 99 0.02 12.42 15.49
N ASP A 100 -1.12 12.16 16.14
CA ASP A 100 -2.47 12.45 15.61
C ASP A 100 -2.67 11.99 14.15
N ILE A 101 -2.53 10.67 13.96
CA ILE A 101 -2.51 10.02 12.65
C ILE A 101 -3.67 10.43 11.72
N LYS A 102 -4.83 10.83 12.26
CA LYS A 102 -5.99 11.25 11.45
C LYS A 102 -5.76 12.61 10.77
N HIS A 103 -4.93 13.47 11.33
CA HIS A 103 -4.70 14.83 10.84
C HIS A 103 -3.28 15.06 10.33
N ASN A 104 -2.31 14.23 10.71
CA ASN A 104 -0.93 14.33 10.26
C ASN A 104 -0.69 13.58 8.95
N ARG A 105 -0.93 14.29 7.84
CA ARG A 105 -0.73 13.80 6.47
C ARG A 105 0.65 14.18 5.96
N LYS A 106 1.26 13.29 5.19
CA LYS A 106 2.52 13.51 4.47
C LYS A 106 2.39 13.05 3.02
N PRO A 107 3.18 13.62 2.10
CA PRO A 107 3.33 13.07 0.76
C PRO A 107 3.67 11.58 0.80
N ALA A 108 3.23 10.86 -0.23
CA ALA A 108 3.58 9.45 -0.41
C ALA A 108 4.30 9.23 -1.75
N PRO A 109 5.59 9.62 -1.88
CA PRO A 109 6.32 9.51 -3.14
C PRO A 109 6.37 8.07 -3.63
N GLY A 110 6.15 7.87 -4.93
CA GLY A 110 6.17 6.55 -5.56
C GLY A 110 4.89 5.72 -5.38
N ILE A 111 3.91 6.21 -4.60
CA ILE A 111 2.55 5.66 -4.62
C ILE A 111 1.79 6.27 -5.79
N SER A 112 1.12 5.43 -6.58
CA SER A 112 0.49 5.81 -7.84
C SER A 112 -0.73 4.93 -8.17
N PHE A 113 -1.51 5.36 -9.17
CA PHE A 113 -2.49 4.52 -9.85
C PHE A 113 -1.94 3.81 -11.09
N THR A 114 -0.81 4.26 -11.62
CA THR A 114 -0.28 3.79 -12.92
C THR A 114 0.68 2.61 -12.82
N GLY A 115 1.03 2.15 -11.62
CA GLY A 115 1.93 1.02 -11.39
C GLY A 115 1.67 0.35 -10.05
N PRO A 116 2.37 -0.77 -9.77
CA PRO A 116 2.21 -1.50 -8.52
C PRO A 116 2.82 -0.71 -7.36
N ASN A 117 2.05 -0.52 -6.29
CA ASN A 117 2.50 0.21 -5.10
C ASN A 117 3.28 -0.65 -4.11
N LEU A 118 3.16 -1.99 -4.18
CA LEU A 118 3.77 -2.90 -3.21
C LEU A 118 5.29 -2.69 -3.02
N PRO A 119 6.12 -2.53 -4.06
CA PRO A 119 7.55 -2.32 -3.85
C PRO A 119 7.85 -1.05 -3.04
N THR A 120 7.22 0.08 -3.40
CA THR A 120 7.34 1.35 -2.68
C THR A 120 6.83 1.23 -1.25
N LEU A 121 5.67 0.61 -1.07
CA LEU A 121 5.03 0.43 0.23
C LEU A 121 5.88 -0.42 1.18
N ILE A 122 6.43 -1.54 0.69
CA ILE A 122 7.32 -2.42 1.45
C ILE A 122 8.57 -1.65 1.88
N ALA A 123 9.22 -0.95 0.95
CA ALA A 123 10.42 -0.17 1.25
C ALA A 123 10.15 0.93 2.30
N ASP A 124 9.07 1.70 2.16
CA ASP A 124 8.73 2.76 3.11
C ASP A 124 8.36 2.21 4.50
N CYS A 125 7.71 1.04 4.55
CA CYS A 125 7.40 0.38 5.83
C CYS A 125 8.63 -0.23 6.49
N LEU A 126 9.60 -0.75 5.73
CA LEU A 126 10.86 -1.28 6.29
C LEU A 126 11.72 -0.17 6.89
N ALA A 127 11.65 1.04 6.33
CA ALA A 127 12.35 2.21 6.84
C ALA A 127 11.74 2.79 8.14
N LEU A 128 10.59 2.29 8.60
CA LEU A 128 10.03 2.65 9.91
C LEU A 128 10.85 1.99 11.03
N GLU A 129 11.68 2.80 11.70
CA GLU A 129 12.44 2.39 12.87
C GLU A 129 11.50 1.96 14.02
N LYS A 130 12.01 1.09 14.90
CA LYS A 130 11.44 0.92 16.24
C LYS A 130 11.99 2.08 17.07
N GLU A 131 11.13 3.03 17.42
CA GLU A 131 11.41 3.93 18.55
C GLU A 131 11.63 3.11 19.84
#